data_AF-A0A2R5FFA2-F1
#
_entry.id   AF-A0A2R5FFA2-F1
#
_cell.length_a   1.000
_cell.length_b   1.000
_cell.length_c   1.000
_cell.angle_alpha   90.00
_cell.angle_beta   90.00
_cell.angle_gamma   90.00
#
_symmetry.space_group_name_H-M   'P 1'
#
loop_
_entity.id
_entity.type
_entity.pdbx_description
1 polymer ?
#
loop_
_entity_poly.entity_id
_entity_poly.type
_entity_poly.pdbx_seq_one_letter_code
_entity_poly.pdbx_strand_id
1 'polypeptide(L)'
;MKLIQILKVAVIPVLTVFGFVSASNIALADYLNSQGSGGDYRYELWATDDNNYYYLKVWLYEASQNSDPYTTTRSFTSSREALIYFDCSYAEKNLPECSQ
;
A
#
# COMPACT_ATOMS: atom_id res chain seq x y z
N MET A 1 12.71 -36.52 41.79
CA MET A 1 12.77 -36.44 40.31
C MET A 1 11.36 -36.40 39.72
N LYS A 2 10.71 -35.22 39.61
CA LYS A 2 9.39 -35.10 38.93
C LYS A 2 9.04 -33.67 38.48
N LEU A 3 9.64 -32.63 39.08
CA LEU A 3 9.38 -31.23 38.71
C LEU A 3 10.17 -30.74 37.48
N ILE A 4 11.37 -31.27 37.23
CA ILE A 4 12.25 -30.82 36.12
C ILE A 4 11.73 -31.29 34.75
N GLN A 5 10.97 -32.39 34.70
CA GLN A 5 10.38 -32.89 33.45
C GLN A 5 9.19 -32.05 32.97
N ILE A 6 8.47 -31.39 33.88
CA ILE A 6 7.30 -30.57 33.53
C ILE A 6 7.76 -29.22 32.95
N LEU A 7 8.90 -28.70 33.41
CA LEU A 7 9.45 -27.42 32.94
C LEU A 7 9.95 -27.47 31.48
N LYS A 8 10.33 -28.66 30.97
CA LYS A 8 10.77 -28.82 29.57
C LYS A 8 9.64 -28.95 28.55
N VAL A 9 8.41 -29.24 28.99
CA VAL A 9 7.26 -29.48 28.08
C VAL A 9 6.44 -28.22 27.82
N ALA A 10 6.54 -27.20 28.67
CA ALA A 10 5.74 -25.97 28.54
C ALA A 10 6.49 -24.79 27.87
N VAL A 11 7.81 -24.86 27.70
CA VAL A 11 8.62 -23.70 27.24
C VAL A 11 8.81 -23.68 25.72
N ILE A 12 8.53 -24.79 25.02
CA ILE A 12 8.77 -24.91 23.58
C ILE A 12 7.65 -24.29 22.70
N PRO A 13 6.34 -24.28 23.05
CA PRO A 13 5.32 -23.77 22.15
C PRO A 13 5.08 -22.25 22.28
N VAL A 14 5.65 -21.56 23.28
CA VAL A 14 5.40 -20.12 23.50
C VAL A 14 6.31 -19.23 22.64
N LEU A 15 7.47 -19.73 22.21
CA LEU A 15 8.41 -18.97 21.39
C LEU A 15 8.05 -18.94 19.89
N THR A 16 7.12 -19.77 19.42
CA THR A 16 6.70 -19.80 18.01
C THR A 16 5.52 -18.88 17.69
N VAL A 17 4.83 -18.34 18.70
CA VAL A 17 3.68 -17.43 18.48
C VAL A 17 4.11 -15.98 18.29
N PHE A 18 5.24 -15.56 18.88
CA PHE A 18 5.72 -14.16 18.77
C PHE A 18 6.45 -13.84 17.46
N GLY A 19 6.70 -14.81 16.58
CA GLY A 19 7.41 -14.60 15.32
C GLY A 19 6.56 -14.06 14.16
N PHE A 20 5.22 -14.09 14.28
CA PHE A 20 4.32 -13.76 13.17
C PHE A 20 3.83 -12.30 13.11
N VAL A 21 4.19 -11.46 14.09
CA VAL A 21 3.67 -10.08 14.16
C VAL A 21 4.61 -9.04 13.52
N SER A 22 5.87 -9.40 13.27
CA SER A 22 6.90 -8.44 12.81
C SER A 22 7.16 -8.42 11.30
N ALA A 23 6.53 -9.30 10.51
CA ALA A 23 6.68 -9.30 9.05
C ALA A 23 5.79 -8.27 8.33
N SER A 24 4.79 -7.69 9.01
CA SER A 24 3.78 -6.83 8.38
C SER A 24 4.26 -5.41 8.08
N ASN A 25 5.29 -4.91 8.76
CA ASN A 25 5.64 -3.48 8.67
C ASN A 25 6.54 -3.13 7.48
N ILE A 26 7.30 -4.09 6.94
CA ILE A 26 8.22 -3.82 5.83
C ILE A 26 7.46 -3.72 4.50
N ALA A 27 6.36 -4.47 4.33
CA ALA A 27 5.45 -4.32 3.20
C ALA A 27 4.55 -3.07 3.30
N LEU A 28 4.23 -2.61 4.52
CA LEU A 28 3.45 -1.39 4.74
C LEU A 28 4.25 -0.11 4.51
N ALA A 29 5.57 -0.13 4.69
CA ALA A 29 6.42 1.03 4.41
C ALA A 29 6.55 1.29 2.90
N ASP A 30 6.64 0.24 2.07
CA ASP A 30 6.60 0.37 0.60
C ASP A 30 5.21 0.74 0.05
N TYR A 31 4.16 0.61 0.86
CA TYR A 31 2.83 1.10 0.54
C TYR A 31 2.72 2.63 0.61
N LEU A 32 3.61 3.30 1.35
CA LEU A 32 3.57 4.76 1.54
C LEU A 32 4.01 5.56 0.30
N ASN A 33 4.70 4.93 -0.65
CA ASN A 33 5.05 5.52 -1.95
C ASN A 33 4.78 4.51 -3.07
N SER A 34 3.53 4.06 -3.18
CA SER A 34 3.13 3.18 -4.27
C SER A 34 3.21 3.95 -5.59
N GLN A 35 4.06 3.49 -6.50
CA GLN A 35 4.14 3.99 -7.87
C GLN A 35 3.62 2.93 -8.84
N GLY A 36 3.03 3.39 -9.93
CA GLY A 36 2.50 2.50 -10.96
C GLY A 36 2.23 3.20 -12.27
N SER A 37 1.74 2.43 -13.25
CA SER A 37 1.36 2.94 -14.57
C SER A 37 0.14 2.22 -15.11
N GLY A 38 -0.54 2.88 -16.04
CA GLY A 38 -1.72 2.37 -16.73
C GLY A 38 -2.15 3.34 -17.82
N GLY A 39 -2.56 2.80 -18.97
CA GLY A 39 -2.78 3.61 -20.17
C GLY A 39 -1.52 4.40 -20.53
N ASP A 40 -1.71 5.67 -20.90
CA ASP A 40 -0.63 6.60 -21.21
C ASP A 40 -0.14 7.39 -19.98
N TYR A 41 -0.41 6.89 -18.77
CA TYR A 41 -0.14 7.60 -17.52
C TYR A 41 0.64 6.76 -16.52
N ARG A 42 1.38 7.46 -15.66
CA ARG A 42 1.99 6.91 -14.45
C ARG A 42 1.60 7.71 -13.24
N TYR A 43 1.57 7.08 -12.08
CA TYR A 43 1.22 7.73 -10.82
C TYR A 43 2.24 7.47 -9.72
N GLU A 44 2.21 8.38 -8.76
CA GLU A 44 2.80 8.20 -7.44
C GLU A 44 1.73 8.51 -6.40
N LEU A 45 1.54 7.57 -5.48
CA LEU A 45 0.63 7.69 -4.37
C LEU A 45 1.33 8.36 -3.19
N TRP A 46 0.69 9.39 -2.67
CA TRP A 46 1.16 10.14 -1.51
C TRP A 46 0.11 10.08 -0.41
N ALA A 47 0.58 9.91 0.83
CA ALA A 47 -0.22 10.10 2.02
C ALA A 47 0.07 11.47 2.64
N THR A 48 -0.92 12.02 3.35
CA THR A 48 -0.70 13.17 4.25
C THR A 48 0.09 12.73 5.49
N ASP A 49 0.72 13.68 6.20
CA ASP A 49 1.55 13.38 7.38
C ASP A 49 0.79 12.63 8.49
N ASP A 50 -0.53 12.84 8.57
CA ASP A 50 -1.44 12.18 9.50
C ASP A 50 -1.99 10.85 8.98
N ASN A 51 -1.62 10.42 7.77
CA ASN A 51 -2.12 9.24 7.05
C ASN A 51 -3.65 9.18 6.91
N ASN A 52 -4.35 10.30 7.09
CA ASN A 52 -5.81 10.34 6.99
C ASN A 52 -6.29 10.46 5.55
N TYR A 53 -5.45 10.99 4.66
CA TYR A 53 -5.79 11.24 3.28
C TYR A 53 -4.69 10.78 2.32
N TYR A 54 -5.12 10.40 1.13
CA TYR A 54 -4.27 9.95 0.05
C TYR A 54 -4.54 10.77 -1.20
N TYR A 55 -3.52 11.02 -2.01
CA TYR A 55 -3.69 11.68 -3.30
C TYR A 55 -2.69 11.09 -4.30
N LEU A 56 -2.99 11.25 -5.58
CA LEU A 56 -2.16 10.79 -6.67
C LEU A 56 -1.55 11.99 -7.37
N LYS A 57 -0.24 11.97 -7.52
CA LYS A 57 0.41 12.75 -8.56
C LYS A 57 0.43 11.89 -9.81
N VAL A 58 0.00 12.45 -10.92
CA VAL A 58 -0.12 11.74 -12.19
C VAL A 58 0.70 12.46 -13.25
N TRP A 59 1.47 11.69 -14.01
CA TRP A 59 2.24 12.14 -15.16
C TRP A 59 1.80 11.39 -16.40
N LEU A 60 2.05 11.99 -17.57
CA LEU A 60 2.11 11.20 -18.79
C LEU A 60 3.24 10.18 -18.66
N TYR A 61 3.05 8.99 -19.21
CA TYR A 61 4.00 7.89 -19.14
C TYR A 61 5.37 8.30 -19.71
N GLU A 62 5.37 9.05 -20.81
CA GLU A 62 6.58 9.54 -21.49
C GLU A 62 7.21 10.78 -20.83
N ALA A 63 6.57 11.38 -19.82
CA ALA A 63 7.10 12.57 -19.17
C ALA A 63 8.38 12.26 -18.38
N SER A 64 9.35 13.16 -18.43
CA SER A 64 10.64 12.98 -17.76
C SER A 64 10.47 12.81 -16.24
N GLN A 65 11.37 12.07 -15.60
CA GLN A 65 11.27 11.77 -14.17
C GLN A 65 11.24 13.02 -13.27
N ASN A 66 11.88 14.10 -13.72
CA ASN A 66 11.99 15.37 -12.98
C ASN A 66 10.97 16.42 -13.44
N SER A 67 10.01 16.04 -14.30
CA SER A 67 8.94 16.95 -14.71
C SER A 67 7.89 17.11 -13.63
N ASP A 68 7.21 18.25 -13.66
CA ASP A 68 6.02 18.46 -12.85
C ASP A 68 4.92 17.47 -13.24
N PRO A 69 4.10 17.01 -12.27
CA PRO A 69 2.96 16.15 -12.59
C PRO A 69 1.99 16.85 -13.53
N TYR A 70 1.46 16.10 -14.49
CA TYR A 70 0.35 16.54 -15.34
C TYR A 70 -0.84 17.00 -14.49
N THR A 71 -1.14 16.28 -13.41
CA THR A 71 -2.14 16.68 -12.44
C THR A 71 -1.90 16.04 -11.08
N THR A 72 -2.46 16.65 -10.03
CA THR A 72 -2.59 16.06 -8.70
C THR A 72 -4.07 15.92 -8.38
N THR A 73 -4.49 14.73 -7.98
CA THR A 73 -5.90 14.42 -7.75
C THR A 73 -6.42 15.00 -6.42
N ARG A 74 -7.75 14.91 -6.23
CA ARG A 74 -8.37 15.20 -4.93
C ARG A 74 -7.88 14.23 -3.86
N SER A 75 -8.10 14.59 -2.60
CA SER A 75 -7.88 13.68 -1.48
C SER A 75 -8.88 12.52 -1.48
N PHE A 76 -8.39 11.32 -1.20
CA PHE A 76 -9.13 10.08 -0.99
C PHE A 76 -8.99 9.63 0.46
N THR A 77 -10.00 8.93 0.95
CA THR A 77 -10.01 8.43 2.35
C THR A 77 -9.20 7.15 2.51
N SER A 78 -8.84 6.50 1.40
CA SER A 78 -8.01 5.31 1.45
C SER A 78 -7.11 5.15 0.23
N SER A 79 -5.99 4.47 0.51
CA SER A 79 -5.29 3.51 -0.36
C SER A 79 -5.96 3.19 -1.69
N ARG A 80 -6.97 2.33 -1.49
CA ARG A 80 -7.67 1.61 -2.51
C ARG A 80 -8.56 2.53 -3.35
N GLU A 81 -9.20 3.50 -2.72
CA GLU A 81 -10.06 4.47 -3.42
C GLU A 81 -9.25 5.29 -4.43
N ALA A 82 -8.06 5.75 -4.04
CA ALA A 82 -7.14 6.46 -4.94
C ALA A 82 -6.74 5.59 -6.14
N LEU A 83 -6.31 4.34 -5.90
CA LEU A 83 -5.87 3.44 -6.96
C LEU A 83 -7.01 3.02 -7.91
N ILE A 84 -8.22 2.80 -7.38
CA ILE A 84 -9.41 2.56 -8.21
C ILE A 84 -9.68 3.77 -9.10
N TYR A 85 -9.62 4.99 -8.55
CA TYR A 85 -9.81 6.20 -9.34
C TYR A 85 -8.78 6.31 -10.48
N PHE A 86 -7.51 5.96 -10.22
CA PHE A 86 -6.50 5.89 -11.27
C PHE A 86 -6.87 4.89 -12.37
N ASP A 87 -7.23 3.68 -11.95
CA ASP A 87 -7.57 2.60 -12.86
C ASP A 87 -8.76 2.94 -13.76
N CYS A 88 -9.78 3.60 -13.21
CA CYS A 88 -10.97 4.00 -13.95
C CYS A 88 -10.75 5.22 -14.85
N SER A 89 -10.00 6.22 -14.37
CA SER A 89 -9.93 7.53 -15.04
C SER A 89 -8.75 7.68 -16.00
N TYR A 90 -7.66 6.93 -15.78
CA TYR A 90 -6.42 7.06 -16.56
C TYR A 90 -6.02 5.76 -17.23
N ALA A 91 -6.13 4.62 -16.52
CA ALA A 91 -5.80 3.33 -17.11
C ALA A 91 -6.96 2.74 -17.95
N GLU A 92 -8.11 3.42 -17.99
CA GLU A 92 -9.33 3.03 -18.72
C GLU A 92 -9.73 1.56 -18.47
N LYS A 93 -9.48 1.07 -17.25
CA LYS A 93 -9.83 -0.30 -16.90
C LYS A 93 -11.34 -0.41 -16.72
N ASN A 94 -11.90 -1.48 -17.27
CA ASN A 94 -13.30 -1.84 -17.06
C ASN A 94 -13.44 -2.66 -15.76
N LEU A 95 -13.33 -1.99 -14.61
CA LEU A 95 -13.58 -2.60 -13.30
C LEU A 95 -15.05 -2.37 -12.87
N PRO A 96 -15.66 -3.30 -12.11
CA PRO A 96 -16.98 -3.08 -11.50
C PRO A 96 -17.07 -1.80 -10.67
N GLU A 97 -15.96 -1.39 -10.06
CA GLU A 97 -15.86 -0.18 -9.24
C GLU A 97 -15.79 1.12 -10.06
N CYS A 98 -15.62 1.03 -11.40
CA CYS A 98 -15.56 2.19 -12.29
C CYS A 98 -16.92 2.71 -12.75
N SER A 99 -17.98 1.90 -12.60
CA SER A 99 -19.35 2.35 -12.82
C SER A 99 -19.87 3.04 -11.57
N GLN A 100 -19.75 4.37 -11.52
CA GLN A 100 -20.58 5.21 -10.66
C GLN A 100 -21.80 5.72 -11.42
#